data_AF-A0A3D3J2R1-F1
#
_entry.id   AF-A0A3D3J2R1-F1
#
_cell.length_a   1.000
_cell.length_b   1.000
_cell.length_c   1.000
_cell.angle_alpha   90.00
_cell.angle_beta   90.00
_cell.angle_gamma   90.00
#
_symmetry.space_group_name_H-M   'P 1'
#
loop_
_entity.id
_entity.type
_entity.pdbx_description
1 polymer ?
#
loop_
_entity_poly.entity_id
_entity_poly.type
_entity_poly.pdbx_seq_one_letter_code
_entity_poly.pdbx_strand_id
1 'polypeptide(L)'
;MSEINLNSNLSSCMITGVGNAAAAGTSDRDLVNELVMLEWQAFDKVQNEGGRASCQDDWDTFSIMRRAQYDTWTDEMLESFIDDFYNANEQGWNLITEKYARMEESTAPAEYAKIKDSLPPVSENKAAIVDQIAGIQVDWMEEFAARYPKAAKNARSIRSSSDTEYETSYETYLRGELLTYSDKTLALYGQFIVKLAGNGKNLAAMIMENTAKAYGYADLDDMEGKL
;
A
#
# COMPACT_ATOMS: atom_id res chain seq x y z
N MET A 1 -9.75 19.70 9.80
CA MET A 1 -9.16 18.41 9.41
C MET A 1 -9.72 17.43 10.43
N SER A 2 -10.52 16.44 10.04
CA SER A 2 -10.79 15.32 10.93
C SER A 2 -9.48 14.54 11.13
N GLU A 3 -9.44 13.80 12.23
CA GLU A 3 -8.28 13.05 12.65
C GLU A 3 -8.47 11.58 12.20
N ILE A 4 -7.41 10.96 11.70
CA ILE A 4 -7.49 9.69 10.96
C ILE A 4 -7.11 8.51 11.87
N ASN A 5 -7.97 7.51 12.05
CA ASN A 5 -7.62 6.34 12.88
C ASN A 5 -6.54 5.46 12.23
N LEU A 6 -5.27 5.64 12.64
CA LEU A 6 -4.12 4.88 12.14
C LEU A 6 -3.82 3.58 12.91
N ASN A 7 -4.53 3.29 14.01
CA ASN A 7 -4.10 2.25 14.96
C ASN A 7 -4.13 0.80 14.43
N SER A 8 -4.71 0.57 13.25
CA SER A 8 -4.66 -0.72 12.54
C SER A 8 -3.89 -0.68 11.20
N ASN A 9 -3.25 0.44 10.86
CA ASN A 9 -2.89 0.73 9.46
C ASN A 9 -1.52 0.25 8.95
N LEU A 10 -0.61 -0.24 9.80
CA LEU A 10 0.55 -1.05 9.36
C LEU A 10 0.39 -2.58 9.57
N SER A 11 -0.81 -3.09 9.87
CA SER A 11 -1.10 -4.54 9.93
C SER A 11 -1.05 -5.28 8.58
N SER A 12 -0.34 -4.76 7.59
CA SER A 12 0.08 -5.53 6.41
C SER A 12 1.38 -6.26 6.76
N CYS A 13 1.23 -7.49 7.28
CA CYS A 13 2.33 -8.39 7.68
C CYS A 13 3.18 -7.94 8.88
N MET A 14 2.57 -7.77 10.06
CA MET A 14 3.34 -7.89 11.29
C MET A 14 3.71 -9.37 11.55
N ILE A 15 4.95 -9.74 11.22
CA ILE A 15 5.61 -10.93 11.76
C ILE A 15 6.61 -10.45 12.81
N THR A 16 6.40 -10.83 14.08
CA THR A 16 7.39 -10.59 15.14
C THR A 16 8.54 -11.61 15.01
N GLY A 17 9.56 -11.30 14.20
CA GLY A 17 10.70 -12.18 13.93
C GLY A 17 11.94 -11.40 13.44
N VAL A 18 13.13 -11.81 13.89
CA VAL A 18 14.38 -11.03 13.76
C VAL A 18 15.12 -11.30 12.44
N GLY A 19 15.53 -10.24 11.72
CA GLY A 19 16.50 -10.34 10.63
C GLY A 19 16.89 -8.98 10.05
N ASN A 20 18.20 -8.67 9.98
CA ASN A 20 18.71 -7.41 9.41
C ASN A 20 19.02 -7.61 7.92
N ALA A 21 18.41 -6.81 7.03
CA ALA A 21 18.47 -7.00 5.58
C ALA A 21 19.66 -6.26 4.92
N ALA A 22 20.19 -6.82 3.81
CA ALA A 22 21.30 -6.27 3.03
C ALA A 22 20.88 -6.02 1.55
N ALA A 23 21.50 -5.06 0.86
CA ALA A 23 20.96 -4.50 -0.40
C ALA A 23 21.89 -4.57 -1.64
N ALA A 24 21.32 -4.74 -2.85
CA ALA A 24 21.88 -4.62 -4.22
C ALA A 24 20.77 -4.18 -5.23
N GLY A 25 20.95 -3.54 -6.42
CA GLY A 25 22.09 -2.89 -7.12
C GLY A 25 21.83 -1.38 -7.40
N THR A 26 22.73 -0.60 -8.05
CA THR A 26 22.84 0.88 -7.85
C THR A 26 22.17 1.83 -8.87
N SER A 27 20.96 1.55 -9.37
CA SER A 27 20.14 2.57 -10.07
C SER A 27 18.68 2.47 -9.65
N ASP A 28 18.10 1.29 -9.81
CA ASP A 28 16.70 1.00 -9.51
C ASP A 28 16.46 1.11 -8.00
N ARG A 29 17.46 0.72 -7.18
CA ARG A 29 17.45 0.99 -5.74
C ARG A 29 17.37 2.47 -5.40
N ASP A 30 17.91 3.37 -6.21
CA ASP A 30 17.96 4.79 -5.84
C ASP A 30 16.57 5.42 -5.96
N LEU A 31 15.82 5.09 -7.02
CA LEU A 31 14.39 5.43 -7.13
C LEU A 31 13.55 4.80 -6.01
N VAL A 32 13.75 3.51 -5.71
CA VAL A 32 13.05 2.85 -4.59
C VAL A 32 13.43 3.47 -3.24
N ASN A 33 14.70 3.80 -3.01
CA ASN A 33 15.17 4.48 -1.80
C ASN A 33 14.48 5.84 -1.63
N GLU A 34 14.44 6.64 -2.70
CA GLU A 34 13.85 7.96 -2.72
C GLU A 34 12.35 7.91 -2.43
N LEU A 35 11.61 7.03 -3.12
CA LEU A 35 10.17 6.89 -2.95
C LEU A 35 9.79 6.39 -1.55
N VAL A 36 10.53 5.42 -1.00
CA VAL A 36 10.34 4.97 0.40
C VAL A 36 10.62 6.10 1.39
N MET A 37 11.63 6.93 1.15
CA MET A 37 11.94 8.08 2.01
C MET A 37 10.87 9.18 1.92
N LEU A 38 10.37 9.50 0.72
CA LEU A 38 9.29 10.47 0.51
C LEU A 38 8.01 10.02 1.22
N GLU A 39 7.63 8.76 1.06
CA GLU A 39 6.45 8.20 1.72
C GLU A 39 6.60 8.17 3.24
N TRP A 40 7.77 7.81 3.77
CA TRP A 40 8.02 7.86 5.22
C TRP A 40 7.92 9.29 5.78
N GLN A 41 8.51 10.28 5.10
CA GLN A 41 8.42 11.69 5.49
C GLN A 41 7.00 12.25 5.39
N ALA A 42 6.16 11.70 4.52
CA ALA A 42 4.74 12.01 4.44
C ALA A 42 3.96 11.32 5.56
N PHE A 43 4.24 10.04 5.83
CA PHE A 43 3.60 9.22 6.87
C PHE A 43 3.89 9.71 8.28
N ASP A 44 5.12 10.11 8.58
CA ASP A 44 5.56 10.70 9.87
C ASP A 44 4.72 11.92 10.30
N LYS A 45 4.17 12.66 9.33
CA LYS A 45 3.39 13.88 9.55
C LYS A 45 1.88 13.63 9.71
N VAL A 46 1.39 12.43 9.42
CA VAL A 46 -0.06 12.13 9.51
C VAL A 46 -0.51 12.20 10.97
N GLN A 47 -1.63 12.90 11.20
CA GLN A 47 -2.24 13.06 12.51
C GLN A 47 -3.43 12.10 12.67
N ASN A 48 -3.58 11.53 13.86
CA ASN A 48 -4.53 10.47 14.20
C ASN A 48 -5.26 10.82 15.50
N GLU A 49 -6.51 10.41 15.65
CA GLU A 49 -7.33 10.60 16.87
C GLU A 49 -6.64 10.02 18.11
N GLY A 50 -5.87 8.94 17.95
CA GLY A 50 -5.06 8.32 19.00
C GLY A 50 -3.70 9.00 19.26
N GLY A 51 -3.36 10.07 18.54
CA GLY A 51 -2.00 10.62 18.47
C GLY A 51 -1.06 9.82 17.58
N ARG A 52 0.26 10.06 17.69
CA ARG A 52 1.29 9.37 16.91
C ARG A 52 1.21 7.87 17.12
N ALA A 53 1.00 7.12 16.05
CA ALA A 53 0.92 5.66 16.09
C ALA A 53 2.34 5.07 16.18
N SER A 54 2.52 3.98 16.95
CA SER A 54 3.83 3.32 17.12
C SER A 54 4.47 2.87 15.79
N CYS A 55 3.65 2.67 14.77
CA CYS A 55 4.05 2.33 13.43
C CYS A 55 4.76 3.48 12.67
N GLN A 56 4.61 4.73 13.11
CA GLN A 56 5.39 5.89 12.63
C GLN A 56 6.81 5.92 13.25
N ASP A 57 7.14 5.00 14.17
CA ASP A 57 8.47 4.86 14.77
C ASP A 57 9.21 3.59 14.32
N ASP A 58 8.56 2.69 13.57
CA ASP A 58 9.17 1.46 13.02
C ASP A 58 9.59 1.63 11.55
N TRP A 59 10.70 2.36 11.36
CA TRP A 59 11.32 2.56 10.05
C TRP A 59 11.75 1.24 9.39
N ASP A 60 12.27 0.28 10.14
CA ASP A 60 12.85 -0.95 9.58
C ASP A 60 11.74 -1.78 8.92
N THR A 61 10.64 -2.06 9.62
CA THR A 61 9.48 -2.77 9.07
C THR A 61 8.83 -1.99 7.93
N PHE A 62 8.63 -0.66 8.09
CA PHE A 62 8.06 0.16 7.02
C PHE A 62 8.90 0.08 5.74
N SER A 63 10.22 0.24 5.86
CA SER A 63 11.12 0.25 4.72
C SER A 63 11.17 -1.12 4.02
N ILE A 64 11.14 -2.23 4.77
CA ILE A 64 11.03 -3.59 4.20
C ILE A 64 9.74 -3.74 3.39
N MET A 65 8.59 -3.37 3.95
CA MET A 65 7.30 -3.55 3.28
C MET A 65 7.14 -2.68 2.03
N ARG A 66 7.55 -1.40 2.09
CA ARG A 66 7.47 -0.51 0.92
C ARG A 66 8.47 -0.91 -0.16
N ARG A 67 9.68 -1.36 0.19
CA ARG A 67 10.63 -1.95 -0.78
C ARG A 67 10.05 -3.20 -1.44
N ALA A 68 9.52 -4.14 -0.67
CA ALA A 68 8.92 -5.37 -1.21
C ALA A 68 7.82 -5.09 -2.25
N GLN A 69 7.04 -4.00 -2.07
CA GLN A 69 6.12 -3.48 -3.08
C GLN A 69 6.85 -2.81 -4.27
N TYR A 70 7.68 -1.80 -4.02
CA TYR A 70 8.27 -0.97 -5.09
C TYR A 70 9.32 -1.71 -5.94
N ASP A 71 10.02 -2.71 -5.41
CA ASP A 71 10.92 -3.60 -6.16
C ASP A 71 10.17 -4.48 -7.19
N THR A 72 8.83 -4.45 -7.23
CA THR A 72 8.03 -5.08 -8.28
C THR A 72 7.65 -4.13 -9.44
N TRP A 73 7.80 -2.81 -9.25
CA TRP A 73 7.38 -1.79 -10.21
C TRP A 73 8.44 -1.58 -11.31
N THR A 74 8.08 -0.85 -12.37
CA THR A 74 9.05 -0.37 -13.37
C THR A 74 9.54 1.04 -13.03
N ASP A 75 10.74 1.41 -13.47
CA ASP A 75 11.33 2.74 -13.25
C ASP A 75 10.35 3.88 -13.62
N GLU A 76 9.69 3.78 -14.77
CA GLU A 76 8.67 4.74 -15.24
C GLU A 76 7.53 4.97 -14.22
N MET A 77 7.15 3.94 -13.45
CA MET A 77 6.13 4.03 -12.40
C MET A 77 6.70 4.66 -11.11
N LEU A 78 7.95 4.31 -10.76
CA LEU A 78 8.64 4.88 -9.61
C LEU A 78 8.86 6.38 -9.81
N GLU A 79 9.42 6.78 -10.96
CA GLU A 79 9.58 8.18 -11.38
C GLU A 79 8.24 8.93 -11.36
N SER A 80 7.18 8.33 -11.91
CA SER A 80 5.86 8.96 -11.94
C SER A 80 5.24 9.15 -10.55
N PHE A 81 5.46 8.24 -9.60
CA PHE A 81 4.91 8.40 -8.25
C PHE A 81 5.81 9.30 -7.37
N ILE A 82 7.11 9.35 -7.63
CA ILE A 82 8.03 10.37 -7.09
C ILE A 82 7.60 11.77 -7.56
N ASP A 83 7.29 11.95 -8.85
CA ASP A 83 6.70 13.19 -9.38
C ASP A 83 5.42 13.57 -8.62
N ASP A 84 4.51 12.62 -8.39
CA ASP A 84 3.26 12.87 -7.64
C ASP A 84 3.53 13.38 -6.22
N PHE A 85 4.49 12.77 -5.50
CA PHE A 85 4.92 13.25 -4.17
C PHE A 85 5.50 14.66 -4.22
N TYR A 86 6.36 14.98 -5.19
CA TYR A 86 6.91 16.33 -5.31
C TYR A 86 5.83 17.36 -5.63
N ASN A 87 4.97 17.09 -6.63
CA ASN A 87 3.87 17.97 -7.01
C ASN A 87 2.89 18.21 -5.84
N ALA A 88 2.60 17.20 -5.03
CA ALA A 88 1.75 17.35 -3.84
C ALA A 88 2.43 18.19 -2.76
N ASN A 89 3.71 17.91 -2.46
CA ASN A 89 4.49 18.66 -1.47
C ASN A 89 4.65 20.14 -1.83
N GLU A 90 4.86 20.49 -3.11
CA GLU A 90 4.90 21.87 -3.59
C GLU A 90 3.58 22.63 -3.34
N GLN A 91 2.45 21.93 -3.39
CA GLN A 91 1.12 22.47 -3.10
C GLN A 91 0.78 22.45 -1.60
N GLY A 92 1.70 21.99 -0.74
CA GLY A 92 1.48 21.83 0.71
C GLY A 92 0.52 20.67 1.05
N TRP A 93 0.32 19.73 0.13
CA TRP A 93 -0.59 18.61 0.25
C TRP A 93 0.14 17.30 0.57
N ASN A 94 -0.45 16.45 1.41
CA ASN A 94 0.14 15.18 1.83
C ASN A 94 -0.68 14.00 1.29
N LEU A 95 -0.14 13.30 0.30
CA LEU A 95 -0.78 12.14 -0.33
C LEU A 95 -1.09 11.01 0.66
N ILE A 96 -0.31 10.85 1.74
CA ILE A 96 -0.56 9.78 2.71
C ILE A 96 -1.69 10.17 3.67
N THR A 97 -1.83 11.45 4.02
CA THR A 97 -3.04 11.95 4.69
C THR A 97 -4.27 11.75 3.81
N GLU A 98 -4.20 12.07 2.51
CA GLU A 98 -5.30 11.87 1.57
C GLU A 98 -5.68 10.38 1.44
N LYS A 99 -4.68 9.50 1.27
CA LYS A 99 -4.87 8.05 1.15
C LYS A 99 -5.72 7.50 2.30
N TYR A 100 -5.41 7.87 3.54
CA TYR A 100 -6.19 7.43 4.69
C TYR A 100 -7.54 8.12 4.81
N ALA A 101 -7.63 9.43 4.55
CA ALA A 101 -8.89 10.15 4.49
C ALA A 101 -9.88 9.53 3.48
N ARG A 102 -9.39 8.93 2.39
CA ARG A 102 -10.22 8.18 1.44
C ARG A 102 -10.68 6.81 1.94
N MET A 103 -9.95 6.16 2.85
CA MET A 103 -10.41 4.89 3.46
C MET A 103 -11.61 5.10 4.39
N GLU A 104 -11.73 6.29 5.00
CA GLU A 104 -12.86 6.67 5.86
C GLU A 104 -14.22 6.59 5.12
N GLU A 105 -14.24 6.66 3.78
CA GLU A 105 -15.47 6.46 3.00
C GLU A 105 -16.14 5.11 3.28
N SER A 106 -15.34 4.08 3.59
CA SER A 106 -15.81 2.74 3.96
C SER A 106 -15.82 2.54 5.48
N THR A 107 -14.74 2.93 6.18
CA THR A 107 -14.55 2.62 7.61
C THR A 107 -15.25 3.59 8.56
N ALA A 108 -15.43 4.85 8.19
CA ALA A 108 -16.04 5.90 9.01
C ALA A 108 -16.86 6.91 8.17
N PRO A 109 -17.95 6.49 7.49
CA PRO A 109 -18.62 7.31 6.47
C PRO A 109 -19.16 8.67 6.97
N ALA A 110 -19.47 8.75 8.27
CA ALA A 110 -19.93 9.98 8.93
C ALA A 110 -18.81 11.01 9.14
N GLU A 111 -17.56 10.58 9.32
CA GLU A 111 -16.38 11.45 9.41
C GLU A 111 -15.92 11.86 8.02
N TYR A 112 -15.85 10.90 7.08
CA TYR A 112 -15.56 11.16 5.67
C TYR A 112 -16.48 12.23 5.08
N ALA A 113 -17.78 12.18 5.38
CA ALA A 113 -18.75 13.17 4.92
C ALA A 113 -18.44 14.62 5.37
N LYS A 114 -17.64 14.82 6.42
CA LYS A 114 -17.21 16.14 6.92
C LYS A 114 -15.96 16.67 6.20
N ILE A 115 -15.14 15.79 5.61
CA ILE A 115 -13.88 16.16 4.95
C ILE A 115 -13.85 15.96 3.44
N LYS A 116 -14.75 15.17 2.85
CA LYS A 116 -14.77 14.86 1.41
C LYS A 116 -14.64 16.10 0.51
N ASP A 117 -15.27 17.21 0.89
CA ASP A 117 -15.29 18.47 0.11
C ASP A 117 -13.97 19.25 0.23
N SER A 118 -13.04 18.79 1.08
CA SER A 118 -11.67 19.30 1.21
C SER A 118 -10.61 18.41 0.55
N LEU A 119 -11.00 17.23 0.04
CA LEU A 119 -10.11 16.33 -0.70
C LEU A 119 -10.07 16.71 -2.19
N PRO A 120 -8.97 16.42 -2.91
CA PRO A 120 -8.92 16.55 -4.36
C PRO A 120 -10.07 15.78 -5.04
N PRO A 121 -10.78 16.38 -6.01
CA PRO A 121 -11.92 15.72 -6.65
C PRO A 121 -11.46 14.52 -7.47
N VAL A 122 -12.23 13.43 -7.40
CA VAL A 122 -12.02 12.21 -8.19
C VAL A 122 -13.01 12.22 -9.35
N SER A 123 -12.52 12.00 -10.57
CA SER A 123 -13.39 11.85 -11.75
C SER A 123 -14.01 10.45 -11.78
N GLU A 124 -15.21 10.31 -12.37
CA GLU A 124 -15.88 9.01 -12.54
C GLU A 124 -14.98 8.00 -13.29
N ASN A 125 -14.20 8.48 -14.28
CA ASN A 125 -13.22 7.66 -14.99
C ASN A 125 -12.10 7.16 -14.07
N LYS A 126 -11.56 8.02 -13.19
CA LYS A 126 -10.50 7.64 -12.25
C LYS A 126 -11.02 6.59 -11.25
N ALA A 127 -12.21 6.80 -10.68
CA ALA A 127 -12.86 5.83 -9.80
C ALA A 127 -13.07 4.47 -10.50
N ALA A 128 -13.61 4.46 -11.72
CA ALA A 128 -13.84 3.23 -12.48
C ALA A 128 -12.54 2.46 -12.80
N ILE A 129 -11.43 3.16 -13.07
CA ILE A 129 -10.11 2.53 -13.27
C ILE A 129 -9.61 1.93 -11.95
N VAL A 130 -9.72 2.65 -10.84
CA VAL A 130 -9.34 2.15 -9.50
C VAL A 130 -10.14 0.90 -9.13
N ASP A 131 -11.45 0.87 -9.38
CA ASP A 131 -12.29 -0.29 -9.09
C ASP A 131 -11.90 -1.54 -9.90
N GLN A 132 -11.57 -1.37 -11.19
CA GLN A 132 -11.09 -2.48 -12.03
C GLN A 132 -9.74 -3.03 -11.55
N ILE A 133 -8.81 -2.14 -11.19
CA ILE A 133 -7.50 -2.52 -10.66
C ILE A 133 -7.65 -3.22 -9.29
N ALA A 134 -8.50 -2.68 -8.41
CA ALA A 134 -8.77 -3.26 -7.09
C ALA A 134 -9.39 -4.65 -7.21
N GLY A 135 -10.36 -4.85 -8.11
CA GLY A 135 -10.95 -6.17 -8.37
C GLY A 135 -9.91 -7.23 -8.72
N ILE A 136 -9.02 -6.96 -9.70
CA ILE A 136 -7.96 -7.89 -10.12
C ILE A 136 -7.03 -8.25 -8.94
N GLN A 137 -6.62 -7.25 -8.16
CA GLN A 137 -5.69 -7.47 -7.06
C GLN A 137 -6.32 -8.17 -5.85
N VAL A 138 -7.61 -7.94 -5.62
CA VAL A 138 -8.36 -8.67 -4.60
C VAL A 138 -8.48 -10.15 -4.98
N ASP A 139 -8.81 -10.46 -6.24
CA ASP A 139 -8.89 -11.84 -6.70
C ASP A 139 -7.51 -12.52 -6.59
N TRP A 140 -6.41 -11.80 -6.89
CA TRP A 140 -5.04 -12.28 -6.61
C TRP A 140 -4.75 -12.49 -5.12
N MET A 141 -5.27 -11.66 -4.23
CA MET A 141 -5.09 -11.82 -2.78
C MET A 141 -5.88 -13.04 -2.27
N GLU A 142 -7.05 -13.33 -2.84
CA GLU A 142 -7.83 -14.55 -2.56
C GLU A 142 -7.11 -15.82 -3.07
N GLU A 143 -6.55 -15.79 -4.30
CA GLU A 143 -5.68 -16.85 -4.81
C GLU A 143 -4.45 -17.09 -3.93
N PHE A 144 -3.79 -16.01 -3.50
CA PHE A 144 -2.65 -16.07 -2.59
C PHE A 144 -3.05 -16.70 -1.25
N ALA A 145 -4.15 -16.26 -0.65
CA ALA A 145 -4.63 -16.79 0.63
C ALA A 145 -5.08 -18.25 0.56
N ALA A 146 -5.61 -18.70 -0.58
CA ALA A 146 -5.94 -20.10 -0.81
C ALA A 146 -4.69 -21.00 -0.90
N ARG A 147 -3.56 -20.45 -1.38
CA ARG A 147 -2.29 -21.18 -1.54
C ARG A 147 -1.37 -21.09 -0.31
N TYR A 148 -1.39 -19.96 0.39
CA TYR A 148 -0.52 -19.63 1.53
C TYR A 148 -1.35 -19.20 2.76
N PRO A 149 -2.18 -20.11 3.33
CA PRO A 149 -3.17 -19.76 4.33
C PRO A 149 -2.59 -19.30 5.67
N LYS A 150 -1.39 -19.75 6.10
CA LYS A 150 -0.75 -19.25 7.33
C LYS A 150 -0.18 -17.85 7.13
N ALA A 151 0.47 -17.59 6.00
CA ALA A 151 0.96 -16.26 5.64
C ALA A 151 -0.20 -15.26 5.56
N ALA A 152 -1.28 -15.62 4.86
CA ALA A 152 -2.46 -14.78 4.71
C ALA A 152 -3.24 -14.57 6.01
N LYS A 153 -3.18 -15.49 6.98
CA LYS A 153 -3.79 -15.31 8.32
C LYS A 153 -3.23 -14.10 9.09
N ASN A 154 -1.99 -13.69 8.78
CA ASN A 154 -1.35 -12.51 9.39
C ASN A 154 -1.53 -11.23 8.55
N ALA A 155 -2.33 -11.29 7.48
CA ALA A 155 -2.71 -10.14 6.66
C ALA A 155 -4.10 -9.61 7.06
N ARG A 156 -4.49 -8.48 6.47
CA ARG A 156 -5.83 -7.89 6.60
C ARG A 156 -6.91 -8.81 6.05
N SER A 157 -8.15 -8.62 6.50
CA SER A 157 -9.32 -9.03 5.73
C SER A 157 -9.24 -8.49 4.29
N ILE A 158 -9.69 -9.29 3.31
CA ILE A 158 -9.42 -8.99 1.91
C ILE A 158 -10.42 -7.97 1.34
N ARG A 159 -11.72 -8.24 1.48
CA ARG A 159 -12.82 -7.50 0.85
C ARG A 159 -13.35 -6.38 1.75
N SER A 160 -13.76 -5.26 1.17
CA SER A 160 -14.32 -4.09 1.88
C SER A 160 -15.62 -4.37 2.64
N SER A 161 -16.34 -5.44 2.30
CA SER A 161 -17.49 -5.92 3.09
C SER A 161 -17.16 -6.35 4.51
N SER A 162 -15.87 -6.48 4.85
CA SER A 162 -15.35 -6.78 6.18
C SER A 162 -14.84 -5.54 6.93
N ASP A 163 -14.89 -4.36 6.32
CA ASP A 163 -14.41 -3.12 6.94
C ASP A 163 -15.20 -2.76 8.21
N THR A 164 -14.49 -2.18 9.17
CA THR A 164 -15.05 -1.57 10.38
C THR A 164 -14.28 -0.29 10.71
N GLU A 165 -14.75 0.49 11.68
CA GLU A 165 -14.04 1.67 12.21
C GLU A 165 -12.65 1.35 12.83
N TYR A 166 -12.36 0.06 13.09
CA TYR A 166 -11.11 -0.43 13.66
C TYR A 166 -10.28 -1.30 12.70
N GLU A 167 -10.88 -1.94 11.71
CA GLU A 167 -10.21 -2.83 10.76
C GLU A 167 -10.50 -2.40 9.32
N THR A 168 -9.46 -1.94 8.63
CA THR A 168 -9.47 -1.65 7.19
C THR A 168 -8.98 -2.87 6.41
N SER A 169 -9.76 -3.31 5.43
CA SER A 169 -9.42 -4.38 4.49
C SER A 169 -8.31 -4.00 3.51
N TYR A 170 -7.74 -5.02 2.86
CA TYR A 170 -6.81 -4.85 1.73
C TYR A 170 -7.44 -4.04 0.59
N GLU A 171 -8.68 -4.36 0.20
CA GLU A 171 -9.38 -3.71 -0.90
C GLU A 171 -9.56 -2.20 -0.67
N THR A 172 -10.00 -1.79 0.53
CA THR A 172 -10.19 -0.37 0.88
C THR A 172 -8.85 0.36 1.02
N TYR A 173 -7.84 -0.29 1.60
CA TYR A 173 -6.49 0.29 1.69
C TYR A 173 -5.89 0.54 0.29
N LEU A 174 -6.08 -0.41 -0.63
CA LEU A 174 -5.64 -0.29 -2.02
C LEU A 174 -6.40 0.82 -2.76
N ARG A 175 -7.73 0.91 -2.64
CA ARG A 175 -8.50 2.03 -3.22
C ARG A 175 -8.00 3.38 -2.71
N GLY A 176 -7.78 3.50 -1.40
CA GLY A 176 -7.23 4.70 -0.77
C GLY A 176 -5.89 5.12 -1.38
N GLU A 177 -4.97 4.17 -1.62
CA GLU A 177 -3.67 4.42 -2.27
C GLU A 177 -3.82 4.83 -3.74
N LEU A 178 -4.54 4.04 -4.56
CA LEU A 178 -4.66 4.29 -6.00
C LEU A 178 -5.39 5.60 -6.34
N LEU A 179 -6.25 6.09 -5.45
CA LEU A 179 -6.95 7.36 -5.63
C LEU A 179 -6.06 8.60 -5.43
N THR A 180 -4.87 8.48 -4.84
CA THR A 180 -3.93 9.61 -4.69
C THR A 180 -2.98 9.77 -5.87
N TYR A 181 -2.80 8.72 -6.67
CA TYR A 181 -1.97 8.73 -7.89
C TYR A 181 -2.46 9.77 -8.90
N SER A 182 -1.56 10.43 -9.64
CA SER A 182 -1.97 11.20 -10.81
C SER A 182 -2.52 10.30 -11.92
N ASP A 183 -3.21 10.89 -12.90
CA ASP A 183 -3.70 10.15 -14.08
C ASP A 183 -2.56 9.45 -14.85
N LYS A 184 -1.33 10.01 -14.83
CA LYS A 184 -0.12 9.39 -15.39
C LYS A 184 0.26 8.13 -14.61
N THR A 185 0.44 8.24 -13.30
CA THR A 185 0.83 7.12 -12.43
C THR A 185 -0.23 6.01 -12.43
N LEU A 186 -1.51 6.36 -12.36
CA LEU A 186 -2.61 5.39 -12.41
C LEU A 186 -2.69 4.68 -13.77
N ALA A 187 -2.45 5.37 -14.88
CA ALA A 187 -2.42 4.75 -16.21
C ALA A 187 -1.24 3.77 -16.38
N LEU A 188 -0.05 4.12 -15.88
CA LEU A 188 1.12 3.23 -15.88
C LEU A 188 0.86 2.00 -15.00
N TYR A 189 0.33 2.20 -13.79
CA TYR A 189 -0.02 1.13 -12.86
C TYR A 189 -1.10 0.19 -13.45
N GLY A 190 -2.14 0.73 -14.08
CA GLY A 190 -3.16 -0.07 -14.77
C GLY A 190 -2.59 -0.93 -15.90
N GLN A 191 -1.68 -0.38 -16.72
CA GLN A 191 -0.98 -1.15 -17.76
C GLN A 191 -0.10 -2.26 -17.17
N PHE A 192 0.60 -1.99 -16.07
CA PHE A 192 1.39 -2.98 -15.34
C PHE A 192 0.54 -4.13 -14.80
N ILE A 193 -0.61 -3.84 -14.17
CA ILE A 193 -1.55 -4.85 -13.65
C ILE A 193 -2.10 -5.72 -14.79
N VAL A 194 -2.55 -5.14 -15.90
CA VAL A 194 -3.01 -5.89 -17.08
C VAL A 194 -1.89 -6.76 -17.67
N LYS A 195 -0.65 -6.24 -17.72
CA LYS A 195 0.52 -6.98 -18.18
C LYS A 195 0.87 -8.16 -17.26
N LEU A 196 0.74 -8.03 -15.94
CA LEU A 196 0.92 -9.14 -15.01
C LEU A 196 -0.16 -10.20 -15.19
N ALA A 197 -1.43 -9.81 -15.22
CA ALA A 197 -2.57 -10.70 -15.42
C ALA A 197 -2.46 -11.49 -16.74
N GLY A 198 -2.13 -10.82 -17.85
CA GLY A 198 -1.92 -11.45 -19.15
C GLY A 198 -0.72 -12.41 -19.21
N ASN A 199 0.20 -12.35 -18.25
CA ASN A 199 1.33 -13.27 -18.10
C ASN A 199 1.08 -14.34 -17.01
N GLY A 200 -0.12 -14.43 -16.44
CA GLY A 200 -0.43 -15.38 -15.35
C GLY A 200 0.34 -15.10 -14.06
N LYS A 201 0.76 -13.86 -13.83
CA LYS A 201 1.44 -13.42 -12.60
C LYS A 201 0.44 -12.83 -11.61
N ASN A 202 0.73 -13.03 -10.33
CA ASN A 202 -0.06 -12.56 -9.19
C ASN A 202 0.81 -11.59 -8.37
N LEU A 203 0.41 -10.31 -8.29
CA LEU A 203 1.22 -9.28 -7.65
C LEU A 203 1.32 -9.45 -6.14
N ALA A 204 0.25 -9.88 -5.47
CA ALA A 204 0.25 -10.14 -4.03
C ALA A 204 1.30 -11.20 -3.66
N ALA A 205 1.36 -12.30 -4.42
CA ALA A 205 2.40 -13.32 -4.26
C ALA A 205 3.81 -12.79 -4.55
N MET A 206 4.00 -11.94 -5.56
CA MET A 206 5.32 -11.34 -5.85
C MET A 206 5.82 -10.43 -4.73
N ILE A 207 4.94 -9.59 -4.15
CA ILE A 207 5.27 -8.73 -3.01
C ILE A 207 5.60 -9.58 -1.79
N MET A 208 4.78 -10.59 -1.49
CA MET A 208 5.00 -11.47 -0.35
C MET A 208 6.26 -12.34 -0.46
N GLU A 209 6.66 -12.74 -1.67
CA GLU A 209 7.95 -13.41 -1.95
C GLU A 209 9.14 -12.49 -1.67
N ASN A 210 9.05 -11.20 -2.02
CA ASN A 210 10.05 -10.19 -1.67
C ASN A 210 10.13 -10.00 -0.14
N THR A 211 8.98 -9.88 0.53
CA THR A 211 8.88 -9.78 2.00
C THR A 211 9.49 -11.00 2.69
N ALA A 212 9.17 -12.21 2.23
CA ALA A 212 9.74 -13.45 2.78
C ALA A 212 11.28 -13.44 2.73
N LYS A 213 11.85 -13.07 1.58
CA LYS A 213 13.32 -12.97 1.41
C LYS A 213 13.95 -11.89 2.28
N ALA A 214 13.29 -10.75 2.45
CA ALA A 214 13.76 -9.68 3.34
C ALA A 214 13.85 -10.13 4.81
N TYR A 215 12.92 -10.97 5.27
CA TYR A 215 12.97 -11.62 6.60
C TYR A 215 13.84 -12.88 6.68
N GLY A 216 14.58 -13.23 5.60
CA GLY A 216 15.54 -14.34 5.60
C GLY A 216 14.94 -15.73 5.36
N TYR A 217 13.69 -15.82 4.90
CA TYR A 217 13.14 -17.05 4.34
C TYR A 217 13.70 -17.28 2.92
N ALA A 218 13.74 -18.53 2.46
CA ALA A 218 14.22 -18.84 1.12
C ALA A 218 13.25 -18.36 0.02
N ASP A 219 11.96 -18.60 0.26
CA ASP A 219 10.82 -18.33 -0.62
C ASP A 219 9.51 -18.38 0.21
N LEU A 220 8.36 -18.15 -0.44
CA LEU A 220 7.03 -18.29 0.16
C LEU A 220 6.73 -19.68 0.75
N ASP A 221 7.20 -20.76 0.14
CA ASP A 221 6.92 -22.12 0.58
C ASP A 221 7.68 -22.43 1.90
N ASP A 222 8.92 -21.94 2.03
CA ASP A 222 9.73 -21.98 3.25
C ASP A 222 9.12 -21.12 4.38
N MET A 223 8.60 -19.94 4.05
CA MET A 223 7.89 -19.08 5.02
C MET A 223 6.60 -19.74 5.53
N GLU A 224 5.73 -20.21 4.63
CA GLU A 224 4.50 -20.95 4.98
C GLU A 224 4.81 -22.24 5.75
N GLY A 225 5.92 -22.91 5.47
CA GLY A 225 6.39 -24.07 6.24
C GLY A 225 6.73 -23.76 7.70
N LYS A 226 7.22 -22.54 7.98
CA LYS A 226 7.77 -22.12 9.29
C LYS A 226 6.82 -21.29 10.16
N LEU A 227 5.76 -20.70 9.59
CA LEU A 227 4.65 -20.05 10.31
C LEU A 227 3.73 -21.05 11.03
#